data_AF-A0A8C2U9S0-F1
#
_entry.id   AF-A0A8C2U9S0-F1
#
_cell.length_a   1.000
_cell.length_b   1.000
_cell.length_c   1.000
_cell.angle_alpha   90.00
_cell.angle_beta   90.00
_cell.angle_gamma   90.00
#
_symmetry.space_group_name_H-M   'P 1'
#
loop_
_entity.id
_entity.type
_entity.pdbx_description
1 polymer ?
#
loop_
_entity_poly.entity_id
_entity_poly.type
_entity_poly.pdbx_seq_one_letter_code
_entity_poly.pdbx_strand_id
1 'polypeptide(L)'
;YGSKQHPSMRREVKTKKSRSSRAGLLFPVSRIERQLRRGQFAERFGACAPVYLAAVLQWATHKTVDMAGKISKKSNQQCISPQHLQMSVKSSSILKHLLGSRPKYRAAEPPGPSCGFVFPVQMVPVQEPKHDYREREKEGGREF
;
A
#
# COMPACT_ATOMS: atom_id res chain seq x y z
N TYR A 1 -3.50 -53.78 -40.31
CA TYR A 1 -2.54 -52.66 -40.33
C TYR A 1 -3.10 -51.52 -39.50
N GLY A 2 -2.56 -51.32 -38.28
CA GLY A 2 -3.10 -50.42 -37.27
C GLY A 2 -2.69 -48.96 -37.47
N SER A 3 -3.66 -48.06 -37.36
CA SER A 3 -3.47 -46.61 -37.33
C SER A 3 -2.83 -46.18 -36.01
N LYS A 4 -1.54 -45.83 -36.03
CA LYS A 4 -0.89 -45.16 -34.89
C LYS A 4 -1.41 -43.72 -34.80
N GLN A 5 -2.19 -43.42 -33.77
CA GLN A 5 -2.54 -42.05 -33.42
C GLN A 5 -1.32 -41.36 -32.81
N HIS A 6 -0.91 -40.23 -33.37
CA HIS A 6 0.15 -39.38 -32.83
C HIS A 6 -0.46 -38.46 -31.76
N PRO A 7 0.06 -38.39 -30.52
CA PRO A 7 -0.52 -37.53 -29.50
C PRO A 7 -0.32 -36.06 -29.89
N SER A 8 -1.42 -35.33 -30.02
CA SER A 8 -1.41 -33.89 -30.26
C SER A 8 -0.76 -33.17 -29.09
N MET A 9 0.35 -32.49 -29.35
CA MET A 9 1.11 -31.70 -28.36
C MET A 9 0.20 -30.63 -27.72
N ARG A 10 -0.24 -30.84 -26.49
CA ARG A 10 -0.83 -29.76 -25.68
C ARG A 10 0.30 -28.77 -25.36
N ARG A 11 0.22 -27.56 -25.90
CA ARG A 11 1.10 -26.46 -25.49
C ARG A 11 0.89 -26.22 -23.99
N GLU A 12 1.90 -26.48 -23.20
CA GLU A 12 1.89 -26.19 -21.77
C GLU A 12 1.83 -24.67 -21.58
N VAL A 13 0.69 -24.16 -21.11
CA VAL A 13 0.52 -22.73 -20.85
C VAL A 13 1.33 -22.38 -19.60
N LYS A 14 2.54 -21.85 -19.81
CA LYS A 14 3.39 -21.38 -18.71
C LYS A 14 2.67 -20.28 -17.93
N THR A 15 2.29 -20.58 -16.69
CA THR A 15 1.54 -19.65 -15.84
C THR A 15 2.41 -18.42 -15.53
N LYS A 16 1.86 -17.23 -15.80
CA LYS A 16 2.57 -15.98 -15.48
C LYS A 16 2.64 -15.83 -13.97
N LYS A 17 3.85 -15.76 -13.40
CA LYS A 17 4.04 -15.49 -11.97
C LYS A 17 3.42 -14.13 -11.61
N SER A 18 2.66 -14.10 -10.53
CA SER A 18 2.04 -12.87 -10.03
C SER A 18 3.11 -11.89 -9.54
N ARG A 19 2.82 -10.58 -9.61
CA ARG A 19 3.75 -9.55 -9.13
C ARG A 19 4.00 -9.63 -7.63
N SER A 20 3.01 -10.03 -6.84
CA SER A 20 3.18 -10.27 -5.40
C SER A 20 4.14 -11.43 -5.13
N SER A 21 4.00 -12.54 -5.86
CA SER A 21 4.92 -13.68 -5.77
C SER A 21 6.35 -13.30 -6.17
N ARG A 22 6.52 -12.49 -7.23
CA ARG A 22 7.84 -11.98 -7.65
C ARG A 22 8.48 -11.06 -6.61
N ALA A 23 7.67 -10.31 -5.86
CA ALA A 23 8.13 -9.41 -4.80
C ALA A 23 8.27 -10.07 -3.42
N GLY A 24 7.89 -11.35 -3.26
CA GLY A 24 7.91 -12.03 -1.96
C GLY A 24 6.89 -11.47 -0.95
N LEU A 25 5.82 -10.83 -1.43
CA LEU A 25 4.79 -10.22 -0.58
C LEU A 25 3.52 -11.08 -0.55
N LEU A 26 2.92 -11.21 0.63
CA LEU A 26 1.58 -11.77 0.82
C LEU A 26 0.51 -10.79 0.34
N PHE A 27 0.79 -9.49 0.46
CA PHE A 27 -0.16 -8.45 0.07
C PHE A 27 -0.30 -8.34 -1.46
N PRO A 28 -1.53 -8.14 -1.99
CA PRO A 28 -1.80 -8.17 -3.42
C PRO A 28 -1.37 -6.88 -4.12
N VAL A 29 -0.12 -6.84 -4.62
CA VAL A 29 0.46 -5.71 -5.37
C VAL A 29 -0.45 -5.21 -6.50
N SER A 30 -1.02 -6.12 -7.30
CA SER A 30 -1.90 -5.73 -8.42
C SER A 30 -3.21 -5.09 -7.99
N ARG A 31 -3.74 -5.46 -6.83
CA ARG A 31 -4.94 -4.81 -6.29
C ARG A 31 -4.61 -3.40 -5.82
N ILE A 32 -3.48 -3.23 -5.15
CA ILE A 32 -3.02 -1.94 -4.64
C ILE A 32 -2.79 -0.96 -5.78
N GLU A 33 -2.11 -1.37 -6.85
CA GLU A 33 -1.95 -0.51 -8.03
C GLU A 33 -3.29 -0.07 -8.62
N ARG A 34 -4.25 -0.98 -8.74
CA ARG A 34 -5.59 -0.64 -9.24
C ARG A 34 -6.27 0.38 -8.33
N GLN A 35 -6.13 0.28 -7.01
CA GLN A 35 -6.67 1.27 -6.09
C GLN A 35 -5.98 2.63 -6.21
N LEU A 36 -4.66 2.65 -6.42
CA LEU A 36 -3.92 3.90 -6.65
C LEU A 36 -4.41 4.64 -7.90
N ARG A 37 -4.63 3.91 -9.00
CA ARG A 37 -5.17 4.48 -10.24
C ARG A 37 -6.62 4.96 -10.10
N ARG A 38 -7.46 4.21 -9.38
CA ARG A 38 -8.84 4.60 -9.09
C ARG A 38 -8.96 5.82 -8.20
N GLY A 39 -8.03 5.98 -7.25
CA GLY A 39 -8.00 7.12 -6.34
C GLY A 39 -7.46 8.41 -6.96
N GLN A 40 -7.03 8.40 -8.23
CA GLN A 40 -6.51 9.58 -8.95
C GLN A 40 -5.46 10.39 -8.17
N PHE A 41 -4.63 9.74 -7.34
CA PHE A 41 -3.62 10.43 -6.52
C PHE A 41 -2.51 11.09 -7.34
N ALA A 42 -2.26 10.59 -8.55
CA ALA A 42 -1.31 11.12 -9.51
C ALA A 42 -1.69 10.66 -10.93
N GLU A 43 -1.24 11.38 -11.96
CA GLU A 43 -1.42 10.96 -13.36
C GLU A 43 -0.69 9.65 -13.66
N ARG A 44 0.53 9.49 -13.12
CA ARG A 44 1.42 8.34 -13.38
C ARG A 44 2.03 7.82 -12.08
N PHE A 45 2.10 6.50 -11.96
CA PHE A 45 2.78 5.81 -10.86
C PHE A 45 3.95 5.01 -11.42
N GLY A 46 5.12 5.12 -10.78
CA GLY A 46 6.27 4.27 -11.08
C GLY A 46 5.98 2.79 -10.79
N ALA A 47 6.64 1.88 -11.51
CA ALA A 47 6.39 0.44 -11.39
C ALA A 47 6.62 -0.11 -9.96
N CYS A 48 7.51 0.52 -9.19
CA CYS A 48 7.84 0.14 -7.82
C CYS A 48 6.89 0.72 -6.76
N ALA A 49 6.14 1.78 -7.07
CA ALA A 49 5.24 2.43 -6.12
C ALA A 49 4.21 1.47 -5.48
N PRO A 50 3.47 0.63 -6.24
CA PRO A 50 2.53 -0.31 -5.64
C PRO A 50 3.21 -1.44 -4.86
N VAL A 51 4.46 -1.79 -5.19
CA VAL A 51 5.25 -2.79 -4.46
C VAL A 51 5.67 -2.23 -3.09
N TYR A 52 6.19 -1.00 -3.08
CA TYR A 52 6.58 -0.31 -1.86
C TYR A 52 5.39 -0.16 -0.90
N LEU A 53 4.25 0.32 -1.41
CA LEU A 53 3.04 0.48 -0.60
C LEU A 53 2.55 -0.88 -0.06
N ALA A 54 2.58 -1.94 -0.87
CA ALA A 54 2.22 -3.28 -0.41
C ALA A 54 3.13 -3.77 0.74
N ALA A 55 4.43 -3.51 0.65
CA ALA A 55 5.38 -3.88 1.69
C ALA A 55 5.11 -3.14 3.01
N VAL A 56 4.85 -1.83 2.94
CA VAL A 56 4.54 -1.01 4.13
C VAL A 56 3.24 -1.48 4.79
N LEU A 57 2.18 -1.72 4.01
CA LEU A 57 0.90 -2.21 4.52
C LEU A 57 1.02 -3.60 5.16
N GLN A 58 1.79 -4.49 4.53
CA GLN A 58 2.09 -5.81 5.08
C GLN A 58 2.84 -5.71 6.40
N TRP A 59 3.87 -4.87 6.46
CA TRP A 59 4.65 -4.65 7.69
C TRP A 59 3.79 -4.11 8.82
N ALA A 60 2.94 -3.11 8.56
CA ALA A 60 2.06 -2.53 9.56
C ALA A 60 1.06 -3.57 10.11
N THR A 61 0.49 -4.39 9.21
CA THR A 61 -0.43 -5.47 9.58
C THR A 61 0.28 -6.54 10.40
N HIS A 62 1.46 -6.99 9.94
CA HIS A 62 2.28 -7.97 10.64
C HIS A 62 2.65 -7.48 12.04
N LYS A 63 3.09 -6.23 12.18
CA LYS A 63 3.49 -5.68 13.47
C LYS A 63 2.31 -5.57 14.44
N THR A 64 1.14 -5.18 13.94
CA THR A 64 -0.08 -5.09 14.75
C THR A 64 -0.51 -6.47 15.25
N VAL A 65 -0.53 -7.48 14.37
CA VAL A 65 -0.95 -8.84 14.70
C VAL A 65 0.09 -9.55 15.58
N ASP A 66 1.39 -9.36 15.36
CA ASP A 66 2.46 -9.91 16.21
C ASP A 66 2.32 -9.45 17.67
N MET A 67 2.14 -8.14 17.86
CA MET A 67 1.96 -7.56 19.19
C MET A 67 0.65 -8.00 19.85
N ALA A 68 -0.46 -8.04 19.09
CA ALA A 68 -1.73 -8.55 19.58
C ALA A 68 -1.68 -10.04 19.93
N GLY A 69 -0.97 -10.86 19.15
CA GLY A 69 -0.74 -12.27 19.42
C GLY A 69 0.08 -12.50 20.69
N LYS A 70 1.10 -11.68 20.95
CA LYS A 70 1.85 -11.69 22.22
C LYS A 70 0.97 -11.37 23.42
N ILE A 71 0.06 -10.41 23.29
CA ILE A 71 -0.90 -10.06 24.35
C ILE A 71 -1.90 -11.20 24.56
N SER A 72 -2.43 -11.78 23.48
CA SER A 72 -3.34 -12.93 23.52
C SER A 72 -2.74 -14.12 24.26
N LYS A 73 -1.48 -14.46 23.93
CA LYS A 73 -0.74 -15.55 24.60
C LYS A 73 -0.56 -15.28 26.09
N LYS A 74 -0.28 -14.04 26.49
CA LYS A 74 -0.20 -13.65 27.91
C LYS A 74 -1.53 -13.80 28.65
N SER A 75 -2.65 -13.61 27.96
CA SER A 75 -4.00 -13.82 28.50
C SER A 75 -4.50 -15.27 28.42
N ASN A 76 -3.66 -16.23 28.01
CA ASN A 76 -4.01 -17.63 27.76
C ASN A 76 -5.15 -17.85 26.74
N GLN A 77 -5.35 -16.88 25.84
CA GLN A 77 -6.34 -16.99 24.77
C GLN A 77 -5.67 -17.43 23.46
N GLN A 78 -6.26 -18.41 22.80
CA GLN A 78 -5.79 -18.94 21.51
C GLN A 78 -6.25 -18.07 20.32
N CYS A 79 -7.22 -17.19 20.51
CA CYS A 79 -7.78 -16.32 19.47
C CYS A 79 -7.49 -14.84 19.75
N ILE A 80 -7.17 -14.08 18.69
CA ILE A 80 -6.93 -12.64 18.80
C ILE A 80 -8.27 -11.88 18.83
N SER A 81 -8.69 -11.48 20.03
CA SER A 81 -9.88 -10.65 20.25
C SER A 81 -9.64 -9.16 19.93
N PRO A 82 -10.68 -8.36 19.64
CA PRO A 82 -10.55 -6.91 19.43
C PRO A 82 -9.86 -6.17 20.59
N GLN A 83 -10.04 -6.67 21.82
CA GLN A 83 -9.37 -6.15 23.01
C GLN A 83 -7.82 -6.26 22.90
N HIS A 84 -7.29 -7.37 22.38
CA HIS A 84 -5.85 -7.56 22.21
C HIS A 84 -5.27 -6.58 21.19
N LEU A 85 -6.02 -6.28 20.12
CA LEU A 85 -5.64 -5.27 19.14
C LEU A 85 -5.61 -3.87 19.76
N GLN A 86 -6.63 -3.52 20.56
CA GLN A 86 -6.66 -2.23 21.24
C GLN A 86 -5.50 -2.08 22.24
N MET A 87 -5.21 -3.12 23.02
CA MET A 87 -4.06 -3.15 23.92
C MET A 87 -2.73 -3.05 23.17
N SER A 88 -2.61 -3.71 22.02
CA SER A 88 -1.42 -3.65 21.16
C SER A 88 -1.10 -2.22 20.72
N VAL A 89 -2.11 -1.46 20.28
CA VAL A 89 -1.93 -0.06 19.89
C VAL A 89 -1.54 0.82 21.07
N LYS A 90 -2.10 0.57 22.26
CA LYS A 90 -1.75 1.33 23.49
C LYS A 90 -0.32 1.04 23.97
N SER A 91 0.13 -0.21 23.84
CA SER A 91 1.40 -0.68 24.38
C SER A 91 2.61 -0.37 23.50
N SER A 92 2.44 -0.31 22.18
CA SER A 92 3.55 -0.06 21.26
C SER A 92 3.63 1.42 20.88
N SER A 93 4.77 2.07 21.12
CA SER A 93 5.02 3.47 20.73
C SER A 93 4.89 3.68 19.22
N ILE A 94 5.40 2.74 18.42
CA ILE A 94 5.32 2.75 16.96
C ILE A 94 3.85 2.68 16.51
N LEU A 95 3.07 1.71 17.01
CA LEU A 95 1.66 1.58 16.63
C LEU A 95 0.82 2.75 17.16
N LYS A 96 1.15 3.27 18.34
CA LYS A 96 0.51 4.47 18.90
C LYS A 96 0.77 5.70 18.03
N HIS A 97 1.98 5.86 17.51
CA HIS A 97 2.28 6.97 16.61
C HIS A 97 1.57 6.81 15.25
N LEU A 98 1.56 5.60 14.70
CA LEU A 98 0.95 5.31 13.40
C LEU A 98 -0.60 5.34 13.42
N LEU A 99 -1.23 4.88 14.50
CA LEU A 99 -2.68 4.67 14.58
C LEU A 99 -3.37 5.50 15.67
N GLY A 100 -2.62 6.08 16.60
CA GLY A 100 -3.15 6.91 17.68
C GLY A 100 -3.52 8.33 17.24
N SER A 101 -2.98 8.78 16.10
CA SER A 101 -3.36 10.03 15.44
C SER A 101 -4.66 9.83 14.68
N ARG A 102 -5.79 9.79 15.38
CA ARG A 102 -7.09 10.02 14.73
C ARG A 102 -7.15 11.51 14.37
N PRO A 103 -7.27 11.89 13.09
CA PRO A 103 -7.69 13.25 12.77
C PRO A 103 -9.07 13.47 13.42
N LYS A 104 -9.28 14.60 14.09
CA LYS A 104 -10.60 15.04 14.56
C LYS A 104 -11.53 15.45 13.39
N TYR A 105 -11.43 14.82 12.23
CA TYR A 105 -12.33 15.06 11.10
C TYR A 105 -13.45 14.02 11.11
N ARG A 106 -14.24 14.02 12.19
CA ARG A 106 -15.59 13.46 12.17
C ARG A 106 -16.49 14.31 13.06
N ALA A 107 -16.78 15.51 12.57
CA ALA A 107 -18.00 16.29 12.85
C ALA A 107 -17.90 17.65 12.13
N ALA A 108 -17.83 17.64 10.80
CA ALA A 108 -18.39 18.72 10.01
C ALA A 108 -19.26 18.02 8.99
N GLU A 109 -20.47 17.64 9.42
CA GLU A 109 -21.56 17.37 8.49
C GLU A 109 -21.65 18.60 7.56
N PRO A 110 -21.51 18.45 6.23
CA PRO A 110 -21.77 19.57 5.35
C PRO A 110 -23.26 19.95 5.49
N PRO A 111 -23.63 21.22 5.66
CA PRO A 111 -25.03 21.62 5.56
C PRO A 111 -25.50 21.22 4.15
N GLY A 112 -26.48 20.32 4.10
CA GLY A 112 -26.97 19.80 2.82
C GLY A 112 -27.48 20.93 1.93
N PRO A 113 -27.14 20.95 0.63
CA PRO A 113 -27.76 21.88 -0.29
C PRO A 113 -29.07 21.27 -0.78
N SER A 114 -30.17 21.90 -0.40
CA SER A 114 -31.31 21.99 -1.30
C SER A 114 -30.84 22.71 -2.56
N CYS A 115 -31.15 22.11 -3.72
CA CYS A 115 -31.05 22.69 -5.06
C CYS A 115 -29.64 22.80 -5.71
N GLY A 116 -29.50 22.23 -6.91
CA GLY A 116 -28.49 22.66 -7.90
C GLY A 116 -27.23 21.80 -8.03
N PHE A 117 -27.35 20.63 -8.65
CA PHE A 117 -26.20 19.85 -9.12
C PHE A 117 -25.58 20.52 -10.36
N VAL A 118 -24.53 21.31 -10.18
CA VAL A 118 -23.53 21.64 -11.22
C VAL A 118 -22.17 21.68 -10.53
N PHE A 119 -21.32 20.69 -10.77
CA PHE A 119 -19.90 20.80 -10.42
C PHE A 119 -19.24 21.71 -11.45
N PRO A 120 -18.70 22.90 -11.09
CA PRO A 120 -17.64 23.47 -11.90
C PRO A 120 -16.42 22.55 -11.75
N VAL A 121 -16.01 21.94 -12.85
CA VAL A 121 -14.69 21.32 -12.99
C VAL A 121 -13.68 22.46 -12.91
N GLN A 122 -13.26 22.81 -11.71
CA GLN A 122 -12.08 23.65 -11.53
C GLN A 122 -10.89 22.72 -11.46
N MET A 123 -10.25 22.52 -12.62
CA MET A 123 -8.87 22.06 -12.69
C MET A 123 -8.04 22.99 -11.81
N VAL A 124 -7.63 22.52 -10.64
CA VAL A 124 -6.54 23.15 -9.89
C VAL A 124 -5.30 22.97 -10.76
N PRO A 125 -4.64 24.05 -11.23
CA PRO A 125 -3.42 23.90 -12.00
C PRO A 125 -2.40 23.16 -11.15
N VAL A 126 -1.81 22.10 -11.73
CA VAL A 126 -0.66 21.41 -11.16
C VAL A 126 0.43 22.46 -10.96
N GLN A 127 0.67 22.83 -9.70
CA GLN A 127 1.80 23.69 -9.36
C GLN A 127 3.06 22.88 -9.65
N GLU A 128 3.75 23.21 -10.74
CA GLU A 128 5.04 22.61 -11.07
C GLU A 128 6.01 22.86 -9.89
N PRO A 129 6.63 21.81 -9.31
CA PRO A 129 7.68 22.03 -8.34
C PRO A 129 8.86 22.69 -9.07
N LYS A 130 9.17 23.95 -8.72
CA LYS A 130 10.44 24.56 -9.14
C LYS A 130 11.57 23.76 -8.50
N HIS A 131 12.15 22.85 -9.27
CA HIS A 131 13.41 22.21 -8.94
C HIS A 131 14.53 23.22 -9.17
N ASP A 132 14.98 23.89 -8.11
CA ASP A 132 16.23 24.65 -8.12
C ASP A 132 17.39 23.67 -7.88
N TYR A 133 17.86 23.01 -8.94
CA TYR A 133 19.15 22.31 -8.91
C TYR A 133 20.25 23.32 -9.20
N ARG A 134 20.57 24.14 -8.19
CA ARG A 134 21.76 25.00 -8.23
C ARG A 134 22.97 24.21 -7.75
N GLU A 135 23.77 23.82 -8.74
CA GLU A 135 25.18 23.43 -8.73
C GLU A 135 25.91 23.50 -7.38
N ARG A 136 26.43 22.36 -6.93
CA ARG A 136 27.66 22.30 -6.10
C ARG A 136 28.58 21.20 -6.64
N GLU A 137 28.98 21.37 -7.89
CA GLU A 137 30.24 20.83 -8.41
C GLU A 137 31.24 21.99 -8.32
N LYS A 138 32.13 21.95 -7.32
CA LYS A 138 33.48 22.54 -7.28
C LYS A 138 33.96 22.58 -5.83
N GLU A 139 34.65 21.50 -5.45
CA GLU A 139 35.91 21.60 -4.71
C GLU A 139 36.67 20.30 -4.99
N GLY A 140 37.46 20.34 -6.06
CA GLY A 140 38.52 19.38 -6.26
C GLY A 140 39.71 19.76 -5.38
N GLY A 141 40.38 18.75 -4.83
CA GLY A 141 41.74 18.90 -4.33
C GLY A 141 42.11 17.88 -3.25
N ARG A 142 43.16 17.09 -3.56
CA ARG A 142 43.98 16.26 -2.66
C ARG A 142 43.32 14.94 -2.23
N GLU A 143 43.96 13.78 -2.28
CA GLU A 143 45.37 13.39 -2.32
C GLU A 143 45.46 11.91 -2.77
N PHE A 144 46.56 11.58 -3.47
CA PHE A 144 47.17 10.27 -3.81
C PHE A 144 46.30 9.03 -4.03
#